data_AF-A0A947D7Q6-F1
#
_entry.id   AF-A0A947D7Q6-F1
#
_cell.length_a   1.000
_cell.length_b   1.000
_cell.length_c   1.000
_cell.angle_alpha   90.00
_cell.angle_beta   90.00
_cell.angle_gamma   90.00
#
_symmetry.space_group_name_H-M   'P 1'
#
loop_
_entity.id
_entity.type
_entity.pdbx_description
1 polymer ?
#
loop_
_entity_poly.entity_id
_entity_poly.type
_entity_poly.pdbx_seq_one_letter_code
_entity_poly.pdbx_strand_id
1 'polypeptide(L)'
;MQNSAVASLDDRSRIAIESYSKEADVLTEQIELAMSRQRAEAIIATQQKPINRNLIRLAVVTAPETYRRRWTAETLEWIREIAQIFNKKSKRPFPSRFYFRLLFMEPFGGADVDEIHEIIESILDEVALLSLPSYGRAGITEAEVLAHLEEFHFKLSEAISNGSFIATLSDPFFSNRPRR
;
A
#
# COMPACT_ATOMS: atom_id res chain seq x y z
N MET A 1 -1.30 23.10 -53.77
CA MET A 1 -0.55 22.41 -52.69
C MET A 1 -1.54 22.18 -51.56
N GLN A 2 -2.12 20.97 -51.49
CA GLN A 2 -1.89 19.97 -50.42
C GLN A 2 -2.34 20.49 -49.04
N ASN A 3 -3.29 19.92 -48.28
CA ASN A 3 -3.83 18.56 -48.24
C ASN A 3 -5.32 18.56 -47.85
N SER A 4 -6.16 17.97 -48.69
CA SER A 4 -7.45 17.41 -48.30
C SER A 4 -7.20 15.96 -47.90
N ALA A 5 -7.22 15.67 -46.61
CA ALA A 5 -7.12 14.31 -46.07
C ALA A 5 -7.99 14.17 -44.83
N VAL A 6 -9.28 14.45 -44.98
CA VAL A 6 -10.32 13.95 -44.06
C VAL A 6 -11.40 13.29 -44.92
N ALA A 7 -10.97 12.29 -45.70
CA ALA A 7 -11.89 11.42 -46.43
C ALA A 7 -12.19 10.20 -45.57
N SER A 8 -13.46 10.10 -45.16
CA SER A 8 -14.18 8.83 -44.97
C SER A 8 -13.46 7.78 -44.10
N LEU A 9 -13.46 7.99 -42.79
CA LEU A 9 -13.48 6.85 -41.86
C LEU A 9 -14.76 6.07 -42.16
N ASP A 10 -14.62 4.81 -42.57
CA ASP A 10 -15.75 3.91 -42.75
C ASP A 10 -16.53 3.79 -41.43
N ASP A 11 -17.83 3.51 -41.51
CA ASP A 11 -18.68 3.37 -40.31
C ASP A 11 -18.12 2.33 -39.33
N ARG A 12 -17.37 1.34 -39.83
CA ARG A 12 -16.70 0.33 -39.00
C ARG A 12 -15.56 0.91 -38.17
N SER A 13 -14.75 1.82 -38.70
CA SER A 13 -13.68 2.48 -37.98
C SER A 13 -14.23 3.48 -36.96
N ARG A 14 -15.36 4.15 -37.27
CA ARG A 14 -16.07 5.01 -36.29
C ARG A 14 -16.60 4.19 -35.12
N ILE A 15 -17.25 3.05 -35.39
CA ILE A 15 -17.74 2.14 -34.36
C ILE A 15 -16.59 1.57 -33.51
N ALA A 16 -15.47 1.21 -34.15
CA ALA A 16 -14.29 0.73 -33.42
C ALA A 16 -13.70 1.81 -32.50
N ILE A 17 -13.55 3.05 -32.98
CA ILE A 17 -13.04 4.17 -32.17
C ILE A 17 -14.02 4.52 -31.03
N GLU A 18 -15.34 4.52 -31.25
CA GLU A 18 -16.32 4.70 -30.18
C GLU A 18 -16.32 3.55 -29.17
N SER A 19 -16.09 2.31 -29.61
CA SER A 19 -15.95 1.15 -28.73
C SER A 19 -14.70 1.25 -27.87
N TYR A 20 -13.56 1.61 -28.46
CA TYR A 20 -12.31 1.84 -27.72
C TYR A 20 -12.38 3.06 -26.81
N SER A 21 -13.11 4.12 -27.20
CA SER A 21 -13.33 5.29 -26.35
C SER A 21 -14.26 4.97 -25.18
N LYS A 22 -15.28 4.14 -25.36
CA LYS A 22 -16.14 3.65 -24.27
C LYS A 22 -15.41 2.69 -23.35
N GLU A 23 -14.57 1.80 -23.87
CA GLU A 23 -13.72 0.92 -23.06
C GLU A 23 -12.65 1.71 -22.30
N ALA A 24 -12.09 2.76 -22.92
CA ALA A 24 -11.19 3.69 -22.26
C ALA A 24 -11.92 4.54 -21.21
N ASP A 25 -13.15 5.01 -21.47
CA ASP A 25 -13.96 5.71 -20.47
C ASP A 25 -14.40 4.78 -19.31
N VAL A 26 -14.56 3.47 -19.56
CA VAL A 26 -14.78 2.45 -18.50
C VAL A 26 -13.49 2.17 -17.70
N LEU A 27 -12.31 2.38 -18.29
CA LEU A 27 -11.02 2.30 -17.60
C LEU A 27 -10.59 3.64 -16.95
N THR A 28 -11.18 4.76 -17.39
CA THR A 28 -10.83 6.13 -16.97
C THR A 28 -11.92 6.75 -16.07
N GLU A 29 -13.11 6.14 -15.97
CA GLU A 29 -13.95 6.24 -14.77
C GLU A 29 -13.11 5.68 -13.62
N GLN A 30 -12.51 6.61 -12.88
CA GLN A 30 -11.86 6.43 -11.60
C GLN A 30 -12.34 5.16 -10.90
N ILE A 31 -11.40 4.26 -10.62
CA ILE A 31 -11.59 3.01 -9.87
C ILE A 31 -11.97 3.38 -8.42
N GLU A 32 -13.08 4.06 -8.22
CA GLU A 32 -13.80 4.15 -6.97
C GLU A 32 -14.55 2.83 -6.84
N LEU A 33 -13.85 1.79 -6.38
CA LEU A 33 -14.43 0.46 -6.23
C LEU A 33 -15.38 0.46 -5.04
N ALA A 34 -16.58 0.96 -5.28
CA ALA A 34 -17.71 0.82 -4.40
C ALA A 34 -18.04 -0.69 -4.31
N MET A 35 -17.47 -1.37 -3.32
CA MET A 35 -17.53 -2.84 -3.21
C MET A 35 -18.23 -3.30 -1.94
N SER A 36 -18.64 -4.58 -1.91
CA SER A 36 -19.19 -5.18 -0.69
C SER A 36 -18.11 -5.25 0.38
N ARG A 37 -18.53 -5.19 1.65
CA ARG A 37 -17.60 -5.29 2.79
C ARG A 37 -16.72 -6.55 2.70
N GLN A 38 -17.32 -7.70 2.38
CA GLN A 38 -16.59 -8.97 2.26
C GLN A 38 -15.51 -8.93 1.17
N ARG A 39 -15.78 -8.27 0.04
CA ARG A 39 -14.79 -8.12 -1.04
C ARG A 39 -13.66 -7.16 -0.64
N ALA A 40 -13.99 -6.08 0.06
CA ALA A 40 -12.99 -5.16 0.61
C ALA A 40 -12.08 -5.86 1.62
N GLU A 41 -12.65 -6.66 2.53
CA GLU A 41 -11.89 -7.45 3.49
C GLU A 41 -10.91 -8.41 2.78
N ALA A 42 -11.37 -9.13 1.75
CA ALA A 42 -10.52 -10.05 1.00
C ALA A 42 -9.33 -9.34 0.32
N ILE A 43 -9.56 -8.19 -0.33
CA ILE A 43 -8.50 -7.44 -1.00
C ILE A 43 -7.49 -6.91 0.04
N ILE A 44 -7.97 -6.28 1.11
CA ILE A 44 -7.09 -5.75 2.16
C ILE A 44 -6.28 -6.87 2.82
N ALA A 45 -6.88 -8.02 3.07
CA ALA A 45 -6.18 -9.19 3.63
C ALA A 45 -5.02 -9.67 2.72
N THR A 46 -5.18 -9.62 1.41
CA THR A 46 -4.07 -9.98 0.48
C THR A 46 -2.91 -8.98 0.50
N GLN A 47 -3.17 -7.72 0.82
CA GLN A 47 -2.18 -6.64 0.82
C GLN A 47 -1.55 -6.40 2.20
N GLN A 48 -2.22 -6.84 3.27
CA GLN A 48 -1.76 -6.72 4.66
C GLN A 48 -0.35 -7.32 4.85
N LYS A 49 -0.13 -8.58 4.46
CA LYS A 49 1.18 -9.24 4.63
C LYS A 49 2.34 -8.49 3.94
N PRO A 50 2.26 -8.12 2.65
CA PRO A 50 3.35 -7.39 2.00
C PRO A 50 3.56 -5.98 2.56
N ILE A 51 2.50 -5.25 2.94
CA ILE A 51 2.62 -3.96 3.63
C ILE A 51 3.40 -4.13 4.94
N ASN A 52 2.96 -5.04 5.80
CA ASN A 52 3.53 -5.21 7.14
C ASN A 52 4.98 -5.69 7.07
N ARG A 53 5.32 -6.58 6.14
CA ARG A 53 6.72 -6.98 5.91
C ARG A 53 7.59 -5.81 5.47
N ASN A 54 7.12 -4.94 4.57
CA ASN A 54 7.91 -3.79 4.16
C ASN A 54 8.08 -2.75 5.28
N LEU A 55 7.05 -2.52 6.11
CA LEU A 55 7.17 -1.67 7.29
C LEU A 55 8.20 -2.21 8.28
N ILE A 56 8.16 -3.52 8.57
CA ILE A 56 9.15 -4.15 9.44
C ILE A 56 10.56 -4.03 8.83
N ARG A 57 10.74 -4.32 7.53
CA ARG A 57 12.02 -4.11 6.83
C ARG A 57 12.54 -2.69 7.02
N LEU A 58 11.67 -1.69 6.86
CA LEU A 58 12.06 -0.28 7.01
C LEU A 58 12.49 0.08 8.44
N ALA A 59 11.96 -0.60 9.46
CA ALA A 59 12.37 -0.43 10.85
C ALA A 59 13.65 -1.20 11.21
N VAL A 60 13.72 -2.49 10.87
CA VAL A 60 14.73 -3.40 11.42
C VAL A 60 15.94 -3.59 10.52
N VAL A 61 15.85 -3.24 9.24
CA VAL A 61 16.94 -3.44 8.28
C VAL A 61 17.65 -2.11 8.01
N THR A 62 18.92 -2.06 8.39
CA THR A 62 19.88 -1.11 7.83
C THR A 62 20.15 -1.57 6.40
N ALA A 63 19.76 -0.79 5.39
CA ALA A 63 19.93 -1.13 3.98
C ALA A 63 20.30 0.11 3.17
N PRO A 64 20.93 -0.05 1.99
CA PRO A 64 21.16 1.07 1.08
C PRO A 64 19.86 1.81 0.75
N GLU A 65 19.97 3.13 0.57
CA GLU A 65 18.84 4.03 0.31
C GLU A 65 17.97 3.58 -0.86
N THR A 66 18.57 2.99 -1.90
CA THR A 66 17.84 2.44 -3.06
C THR A 66 16.81 1.38 -2.66
N TYR A 67 17.16 0.47 -1.75
CA TYR A 67 16.24 -0.57 -1.26
C TYR A 67 15.18 0.02 -0.34
N ARG A 68 15.55 0.94 0.55
CA ARG A 68 14.60 1.64 1.42
C ARG A 68 13.55 2.41 0.61
N ARG A 69 13.98 3.14 -0.44
CA ARG A 69 13.07 3.83 -1.36
C ARG A 69 12.13 2.88 -2.08
N ARG A 70 12.65 1.72 -2.52
CA ARG A 70 11.83 0.69 -3.16
C ARG A 70 10.75 0.16 -2.22
N TRP A 71 11.11 -0.29 -1.02
CA TRP A 71 10.14 -0.79 -0.03
C TRP A 71 9.11 0.27 0.34
N THR A 72 9.55 1.53 0.47
CA THR A 72 8.65 2.67 0.71
C THR A 72 7.67 2.85 -0.45
N ALA A 73 8.16 2.88 -1.70
CA ALA A 73 7.33 3.05 -2.88
C ALA A 73 6.29 1.92 -3.03
N GLU A 74 6.70 0.66 -2.88
CA GLU A 74 5.82 -0.51 -2.90
C GLU A 74 4.74 -0.43 -1.80
N THR A 75 5.13 -0.03 -0.58
CA THR A 75 4.17 0.13 0.54
C THR A 75 3.15 1.21 0.25
N LEU A 76 3.58 2.36 -0.29
CA LEU A 76 2.70 3.47 -0.66
C LEU A 76 1.76 3.10 -1.82
N GLU A 77 2.22 2.26 -2.76
CA GLU A 77 1.40 1.72 -3.85
C GLU A 77 0.21 0.93 -3.28
N TRP A 78 0.45 -0.07 -2.44
CA TRP A 78 -0.62 -0.88 -1.85
C TRP A 78 -1.54 -0.04 -0.95
N ILE A 79 -0.98 0.91 -0.18
CA ILE A 79 -1.79 1.83 0.61
C ILE A 79 -2.72 2.69 -0.28
N ARG A 80 -2.26 3.16 -1.44
CA ARG A 80 -3.11 3.88 -2.40
C ARG A 80 -4.27 3.00 -2.89
N GLU A 81 -3.98 1.76 -3.22
CA GLU A 81 -5.00 0.80 -3.65
C GLU A 81 -6.05 0.59 -2.56
N ILE A 82 -5.64 0.40 -1.30
CA ILE A 82 -6.56 0.29 -0.16
C ILE A 82 -7.38 1.57 0.03
N ALA A 83 -6.76 2.74 -0.10
CA ALA A 83 -7.44 4.02 0.08
C ALA A 83 -8.53 4.28 -0.99
N GLN A 84 -8.44 3.63 -2.15
CA GLN A 84 -9.45 3.68 -3.20
C GLN A 84 -10.63 2.72 -2.95
N ILE A 85 -10.60 1.93 -1.88
CA ILE A 85 -11.67 1.00 -1.52
C ILE A 85 -12.74 1.73 -0.71
N PHE A 86 -13.92 1.91 -1.31
CA PHE A 86 -15.07 2.56 -0.69
C PHE A 86 -16.25 1.60 -0.49
N ASN A 87 -17.10 1.92 0.47
CA ASN A 87 -18.32 1.16 0.72
C ASN A 87 -19.35 1.43 -0.38
N LYS A 88 -19.78 0.38 -1.07
CA LYS A 88 -20.78 0.45 -2.16
C LYS A 88 -22.08 1.17 -1.78
N LYS A 89 -22.55 0.99 -0.54
CA LYS A 89 -23.86 1.51 -0.10
C LYS A 89 -23.81 2.99 0.24
N SER A 90 -22.74 3.45 0.89
CA SER A 90 -22.62 4.83 1.36
C SER A 90 -21.79 5.71 0.42
N LYS A 91 -21.09 5.14 -0.57
CA LYS A 91 -20.08 5.83 -1.38
C LYS A 91 -19.08 6.63 -0.52
N ARG A 92 -18.76 6.09 0.65
CA ARG A 92 -17.83 6.69 1.63
C ARG A 92 -16.79 5.63 2.02
N PRO A 93 -15.61 6.05 2.53
CA PRO A 93 -14.65 5.13 3.11
C PRO A 93 -15.30 4.26 4.19
N PHE A 94 -14.71 3.10 4.45
CA PHE A 94 -15.08 2.34 5.63
C PHE A 94 -14.64 3.07 6.91
N PRO A 95 -15.22 2.77 8.09
CA PRO A 95 -14.78 3.37 9.35
C PRO A 95 -13.30 3.06 9.65
N SER A 96 -12.57 3.91 10.35
CA SER A 96 -11.15 3.68 10.70
C SER A 96 -10.90 2.31 11.34
N ARG A 97 -11.76 1.89 12.29
CA ARG A 97 -11.69 0.57 12.93
C ARG A 97 -11.75 -0.60 11.95
N PHE A 98 -12.36 -0.44 10.78
CA PHE A 98 -12.37 -1.45 9.72
C PHE A 98 -10.96 -1.68 9.17
N TYR A 99 -10.28 -0.62 8.76
CA TYR A 99 -8.92 -0.70 8.23
C TYR A 99 -7.92 -1.13 9.31
N PHE A 100 -8.02 -0.56 10.51
CA PHE A 100 -7.09 -0.87 11.61
C PHE A 100 -7.16 -2.33 12.01
N ARG A 101 -8.38 -2.89 12.09
CA ARG A 101 -8.55 -4.32 12.38
C ARG A 101 -7.85 -5.18 11.33
N LEU A 102 -8.10 -4.91 10.05
CA LEU A 102 -7.57 -5.75 8.96
C LEU A 102 -6.07 -5.58 8.77
N LEU A 103 -5.53 -4.38 8.98
CA LEU A 103 -4.11 -4.10 8.74
C LEU A 103 -3.21 -4.41 9.94
N PHE A 104 -3.73 -4.29 11.16
CA PHE A 104 -2.93 -4.44 12.39
C PHE A 104 -3.51 -5.43 13.42
N MET A 105 -4.80 -5.35 13.79
CA MET A 105 -5.30 -6.22 14.86
C MET A 105 -5.39 -7.71 14.49
N GLU A 106 -5.81 -8.04 13.28
CA GLU A 106 -5.82 -9.43 12.81
C GLU A 106 -4.43 -10.04 12.66
N PRO A 107 -3.42 -9.33 12.11
CA PRO A 107 -2.07 -9.88 11.98
C PRO A 107 -1.23 -9.79 13.26
N PHE A 108 -1.51 -8.84 14.16
CA PHE A 108 -0.67 -8.56 15.33
C PHE A 108 -1.40 -8.33 16.65
N GLY A 109 -2.73 -8.19 16.67
CA GLY A 109 -3.49 -7.78 17.86
C GLY A 109 -3.54 -8.80 19.00
N GLY A 110 -3.01 -10.00 18.77
CA GLY A 110 -2.72 -10.99 19.81
C GLY A 110 -1.30 -11.56 19.71
N ALA A 111 -0.46 -10.97 18.85
CA ALA A 111 0.92 -11.41 18.68
C ALA A 111 1.71 -11.09 19.94
N ASP A 112 2.46 -12.07 20.41
CA ASP A 112 3.46 -11.83 21.44
C ASP A 112 4.77 -11.34 20.81
N VAL A 113 5.73 -11.02 21.68
CA VAL A 113 7.04 -10.55 21.26
C VAL A 113 7.78 -11.63 20.45
N ASP A 114 7.51 -12.91 20.71
CA ASP A 114 8.17 -14.04 20.06
C ASP A 114 7.70 -14.20 18.61
N GLU A 115 6.42 -14.00 18.31
CA GLU A 115 5.90 -13.99 16.93
C GLU A 115 6.52 -12.86 16.08
N ILE A 116 6.68 -11.67 16.67
CA ILE A 116 7.35 -10.55 15.99
C ILE A 116 8.83 -10.85 15.77
N HIS A 117 9.48 -11.48 16.74
CA HIS A 117 10.86 -11.93 16.63
C HIS A 117 11.05 -12.87 15.42
N GLU A 118 10.20 -13.90 15.28
CA GLU A 118 10.26 -14.83 14.16
C GLU A 118 10.10 -14.14 12.79
N ILE A 119 9.20 -13.15 12.69
CA ILE A 119 9.02 -12.39 11.47
C ILE A 119 10.27 -11.56 11.14
N ILE A 120 10.90 -10.96 12.15
CA ILE A 120 12.13 -10.18 12.00
C ILE A 120 13.27 -11.07 11.54
N GLU A 121 13.51 -12.20 12.21
CA GLU A 121 14.57 -13.14 11.82
C GLU A 121 14.33 -13.66 10.38
N SER A 122 13.10 -14.02 10.03
CA SER A 122 12.74 -14.39 8.65
C SER A 122 13.05 -13.30 7.62
N ILE A 123 12.85 -12.03 7.98
CA ILE A 123 13.18 -10.89 7.10
C ILE A 123 14.70 -10.71 6.99
N LEU A 124 15.43 -10.84 8.09
CA LEU A 124 16.88 -10.73 8.11
C LEU A 124 17.54 -11.83 7.28
N ASP A 125 17.05 -13.06 7.38
CA ASP A 125 17.47 -14.19 6.56
C ASP A 125 17.22 -13.94 5.07
N GLU A 126 16.02 -13.49 4.71
CA GLU A 126 15.69 -13.15 3.31
C GLU A 126 16.64 -12.08 2.76
N VAL A 127 16.91 -11.04 3.54
CA VAL A 127 17.81 -9.95 3.13
C VAL A 127 19.26 -10.44 3.05
N ALA A 128 19.68 -11.35 3.94
CA ALA A 128 21.01 -11.92 3.91
C ALA A 128 21.29 -12.68 2.61
N LEU A 129 20.29 -13.40 2.10
CA LEU A 129 20.37 -14.10 0.81
C LEU A 129 20.54 -13.14 -0.38
N LEU A 130 20.05 -11.90 -0.27
CA LEU A 130 20.20 -10.89 -1.32
C LEU A 130 21.63 -10.34 -1.44
N SER A 131 22.56 -10.72 -0.55
CA SER A 131 23.96 -10.30 -0.56
C SER A 131 24.12 -8.77 -0.68
N LEU A 132 23.26 -8.02 0.00
CA LEU A 132 23.27 -6.57 -0.11
C LEU A 132 24.60 -6.00 0.44
N PRO A 133 25.22 -5.02 -0.23
CA PRO A 133 26.33 -4.30 0.38
C PRO A 133 25.80 -3.56 1.61
N SER A 134 26.40 -3.80 2.77
CA SER A 134 26.15 -3.04 4.00
C SER A 134 24.75 -3.20 4.62
N TYR A 135 24.17 -4.40 4.57
CA TYR A 135 22.97 -4.67 5.39
C TYR A 135 23.31 -5.01 6.84
N GLY A 136 22.40 -4.73 7.76
CA GLY A 136 22.52 -5.10 9.17
C GLY A 136 21.21 -4.90 9.93
N ARG A 137 21.14 -5.45 11.15
CA ARG A 137 20.01 -5.25 12.06
C ARG A 137 20.10 -3.86 12.70
N ALA A 138 19.01 -3.09 12.63
CA ALA A 138 18.87 -1.84 13.35
C ALA A 138 18.71 -2.12 14.86
N GLY A 139 19.17 -1.22 15.72
CA GLY A 139 19.13 -1.37 17.18
C GLY A 139 17.74 -1.14 17.81
N ILE A 140 16.66 -1.45 17.10
CA ILE A 140 15.28 -1.33 17.58
C ILE A 140 14.80 -2.69 18.12
N THR A 141 14.10 -2.68 19.24
CA THR A 141 13.53 -3.88 19.86
C THR A 141 12.22 -4.30 19.18
N GLU A 142 11.86 -5.57 19.32
CA GLU A 142 10.60 -6.15 18.84
C GLU A 142 9.37 -5.39 19.37
N ALA A 143 9.40 -5.00 20.65
CA ALA A 143 8.34 -4.22 21.28
C ALA A 143 8.21 -2.82 20.67
N GLU A 144 9.34 -2.16 20.37
CA GLU A 144 9.33 -0.86 19.68
C GLU A 144 8.84 -0.98 18.23
N VAL A 145 9.19 -2.07 17.54
CA VAL A 145 8.65 -2.36 16.19
C VAL A 145 7.13 -2.50 16.24
N LEU A 146 6.61 -3.30 17.18
CA LEU A 146 5.18 -3.51 17.33
C LEU A 146 4.44 -2.19 17.67
N ALA A 147 4.99 -1.40 18.59
CA ALA A 147 4.43 -0.09 18.96
C ALA A 147 4.42 0.88 17.76
N HIS A 148 5.50 0.92 16.97
CA HIS A 148 5.51 1.75 15.77
C HIS A 148 4.49 1.26 14.73
N LEU A 149 4.38 -0.05 14.49
CA LEU A 149 3.38 -0.60 13.59
C LEU A 149 1.96 -0.22 14.03
N GLU A 150 1.65 -0.35 15.32
CA GLU A 150 0.35 0.02 15.87
C GLU A 150 0.04 1.49 15.60
N GLU A 151 0.97 2.40 15.95
CA GLU A 151 0.81 3.83 15.76
C GLU A 151 0.64 4.20 14.28
N PHE A 152 1.45 3.61 13.40
CA PHE A 152 1.37 3.82 11.96
C PHE A 152 0.00 3.39 11.43
N HIS A 153 -0.44 2.17 11.73
CA HIS A 153 -1.70 1.64 11.24
C HIS A 153 -2.91 2.37 11.81
N PHE A 154 -2.82 2.86 13.05
CA PHE A 154 -3.86 3.70 13.65
C PHE A 154 -4.04 4.99 12.84
N LYS A 155 -2.96 5.77 12.65
CA LYS A 155 -2.99 7.03 11.89
C LYS A 155 -3.40 6.81 10.43
N LEU A 156 -2.89 5.75 9.81
CA LEU A 156 -3.24 5.33 8.46
C LEU A 156 -4.75 5.10 8.33
N SER A 157 -5.31 4.36 9.27
CA SER A 157 -6.73 4.01 9.26
C SER A 157 -7.63 5.23 9.45
N GLU A 158 -7.23 6.18 10.30
CA GLU A 158 -7.93 7.46 10.44
C GLU A 158 -7.88 8.26 9.14
N ALA A 159 -6.69 8.42 8.55
CA ALA A 159 -6.50 9.18 7.31
C ALA A 159 -7.37 8.63 6.16
N ILE A 160 -7.33 7.32 5.93
CA ILE A 160 -8.13 6.67 4.89
C ILE A 160 -9.63 6.87 5.16
N SER A 161 -10.07 6.66 6.40
CA SER A 161 -11.50 6.80 6.75
C SER A 161 -12.03 8.23 6.57
N ASN A 162 -11.15 9.22 6.69
CA ASN A 162 -11.46 10.64 6.46
C ASN A 162 -11.27 11.07 5.00
N GLY A 163 -10.95 10.15 4.08
CA GLY A 163 -10.70 10.45 2.67
C GLY A 163 -9.45 11.28 2.42
N SER A 164 -8.51 11.30 3.38
CA SER A 164 -7.25 12.04 3.26
C SER A 164 -6.14 11.13 2.76
N PHE A 165 -5.37 11.59 1.78
CA PHE A 165 -4.24 10.84 1.23
C PHE A 165 -2.93 11.13 2.00
N ILE A 166 -2.15 10.06 2.19
CA ILE A 166 -0.99 9.91 3.10
C ILE A 166 0.30 10.57 2.60
N ALA A 167 0.23 11.52 1.65
CA ALA A 167 1.41 12.32 1.29
C ALA A 167 2.00 13.08 2.50
N THR A 168 1.26 13.16 3.60
CA THR A 168 1.59 13.86 4.85
C THR A 168 1.97 12.97 6.04
N LEU A 169 1.99 11.63 5.95
CA LEU A 169 2.53 10.84 7.06
C LEU A 169 4.06 11.03 7.11
N SER A 170 4.46 12.03 7.89
CA SER A 170 5.84 12.26 8.35
C SER A 170 6.19 11.18 9.38
N ASP A 171 6.10 9.93 8.98
CA ASP A 171 6.22 8.80 9.89
C ASP A 171 7.71 8.46 10.10
N PRO A 172 8.15 8.21 11.34
CA PRO A 172 9.50 7.73 11.61
C PRO A 172 9.93 6.53 10.75
N PHE A 173 9.03 5.65 10.30
CA PHE A 173 9.37 4.55 9.37
C PHE A 173 10.01 5.03 8.06
N PHE A 174 9.46 6.11 7.49
CA PHE A 174 9.95 6.70 6.24
C PHE A 174 11.02 7.77 6.47
N SER A 175 11.13 8.23 7.71
CA SER A 175 11.98 9.33 8.14
C SER A 175 13.19 8.83 8.93
N ASN A 176 13.94 7.87 8.40
CA ASN A 176 15.22 7.48 9.02
C ASN A 176 16.28 8.55 8.75
N ARG A 177 16.17 9.70 9.42
CA ARG A 177 17.38 10.40 9.83
C ARG A 177 17.96 9.57 10.97
N PRO A 178 19.24 9.15 10.91
CA PRO A 178 19.88 8.59 12.08
C PRO A 178 19.70 9.63 13.20
N ARG A 179 19.04 9.25 14.30
CA ARG A 179 19.09 10.06 15.52
C ARG A 179 20.57 10.09 15.92
N ARG A 180 21.17 11.27 15.76
CA ARG A 180 22.52 11.57 16.24
C ARG A 180 22.54 11.53 17.76
#